data_AF-A0A1F3XDN7-F1
#
_entry.id   AF-A0A1F3XDN7-F1
#
_cell.length_a   1.000
_cell.length_b   1.000
_cell.length_c   1.000
_cell.angle_alpha   90.00
_cell.angle_beta   90.00
_cell.angle_gamma   90.00
#
_symmetry.space_group_name_H-M   'P 1'
#
loop_
_entity.id
_entity.type
_entity.pdbx_description
1 polymer ?
#
loop_
_entity_poly.entity_id
_entity_poly.type
_entity_poly.pdbx_seq_one_letter_code
_entity_poly.pdbx_strand_id
1 'polypeptide(L)'
;MNYSLGNEDSSLEFNLLAPNASAVLTVAGSGSRFLPLLAKKPRKIICVDLSQEQLFVSQLRVESLRAFTREEYCAFWGYPPVSMSQEQRQRAFSTLGLSEKARSYFARLFQDNNWNSTLYSGNWEKTFKILSKVNRFITGKRAARLFECKTLEAQTEYLETQFPRKAWHLVLLILGNALVFDSLLYKGHFPKKNNGLSYLDFYSTAFDRLFRNTLARDNFFLQLAFFGQIKYPSGNTIECQPEIYAPAKNALQEVEVKYVNGDILDAANSLSEKVDFVSLSDVPSYLDDKAEKTFLQKLTPCLAKNALIVSRSYLKIPKHVDASGYEKLNDHYQDLIRSEKVGVYNIDIY
;
A
#
# COMPACT_ATOMS: atom_id res chain seq x y z
N MET A 1 -1.53 -3.45 -15.13
CA MET A 1 -1.78 -3.03 -13.73
C MET A 1 -0.91 -3.81 -12.76
N ASN A 2 -0.21 -3.11 -11.87
CA ASN A 2 0.76 -3.72 -10.95
C ASN A 2 0.10 -4.28 -9.69
N TYR A 3 -0.79 -3.51 -9.06
CA TYR A 3 -1.53 -3.90 -7.86
C TYR A 3 -2.84 -3.10 -7.75
N SER A 4 -3.84 -3.65 -7.07
CA SER A 4 -5.18 -3.06 -6.91
C SER A 4 -5.58 -2.87 -5.45
N LEU A 5 -5.12 -3.69 -4.51
CA LEU A 5 -5.44 -3.54 -3.08
C LEU A 5 -4.65 -2.38 -2.45
N GLY A 6 -3.36 -2.30 -2.73
CA GLY A 6 -2.42 -1.48 -1.96
C GLY A 6 -1.36 -2.38 -1.34
N ASN A 7 -0.10 -2.01 -1.50
CA ASN A 7 1.07 -2.80 -1.09
C ASN A 7 1.83 -2.17 0.10
N GLU A 8 1.25 -1.14 0.70
CA GLU A 8 1.79 -0.34 1.79
C GLU A 8 0.66 -0.03 2.78
N ASP A 9 0.97 0.14 4.05
CA ASP A 9 0.02 0.62 5.03
C ASP A 9 -0.06 2.15 5.01
N SER A 10 -1.18 2.68 4.52
CA SER A 10 -1.45 4.11 4.43
C SER A 10 -1.92 4.75 5.75
N SER A 11 -2.07 3.96 6.82
CA SER A 11 -2.31 4.52 8.16
C SER A 11 -1.13 5.34 8.67
N LEU A 12 0.10 5.05 8.22
CA LEU A 12 1.29 5.83 8.52
C LEU A 12 1.12 7.28 7.99
N GLU A 13 0.91 7.46 6.68
CA GLU A 13 0.74 8.80 6.10
C GLU A 13 -0.50 9.50 6.64
N PHE A 14 -1.59 8.77 6.85
CA PHE A 14 -2.79 9.36 7.43
C PHE A 14 -2.52 9.97 8.81
N ASN A 15 -1.72 9.31 9.65
CA ASN A 15 -1.39 9.81 10.97
C ASN A 15 -0.33 10.93 10.96
N LEU A 16 0.51 11.00 9.93
CA LEU A 16 1.50 12.07 9.75
C LEU A 16 0.91 13.34 9.14
N LEU A 17 -0.09 13.21 8.26
CA LEU A 17 -0.67 14.34 7.56
C LEU A 17 -1.49 15.23 8.51
N ALA A 18 -1.09 16.51 8.58
CA ALA A 18 -1.85 17.54 9.27
C ALA A 18 -3.23 17.80 8.60
N PRO A 19 -4.29 18.06 9.38
CA PRO A 19 -5.58 18.47 8.82
C PRO A 19 -5.47 19.77 8.01
N ASN A 20 -6.29 19.89 6.97
CA ASN A 20 -6.42 21.07 6.11
C ASN A 20 -5.11 21.52 5.43
N ALA A 21 -4.22 20.56 5.11
CA ALA A 21 -3.02 20.84 4.32
C ALA A 21 -3.36 21.52 2.98
N SER A 22 -2.53 22.46 2.53
CA SER A 22 -2.74 23.21 1.29
C SER A 22 -2.58 22.32 0.06
N ALA A 23 -1.58 21.44 0.05
CA ALA A 23 -1.38 20.48 -1.03
C ALA A 23 -0.58 19.26 -0.58
N VAL A 24 -0.96 18.09 -1.11
CA VAL A 24 -0.28 16.81 -0.92
C VAL A 24 0.24 16.30 -2.25
N LEU A 25 1.52 15.92 -2.33
CA LEU A 25 2.12 15.23 -3.48
C LEU A 25 2.35 13.76 -3.12
N THR A 26 1.87 12.83 -3.93
CA THR A 26 1.97 11.40 -3.60
C THR A 26 2.08 10.52 -4.82
N VAL A 27 2.80 9.41 -4.69
CA VAL A 27 2.69 8.32 -5.68
C VAL A 27 1.26 7.76 -5.63
N ALA A 28 0.60 7.67 -6.79
CA ALA A 28 -0.79 7.23 -6.86
C ALA A 28 -0.92 5.75 -6.48
N GLY A 29 -0.12 4.88 -7.09
CA GLY A 29 -0.24 3.44 -6.91
C GLY A 29 -1.63 2.95 -7.28
N SER A 30 -2.24 2.14 -6.43
CA SER A 30 -3.62 1.71 -6.63
C SER A 30 -4.66 2.77 -6.19
N GLY A 31 -4.22 3.90 -5.64
CA GLY A 31 -5.06 4.93 -5.04
C GLY A 31 -5.33 4.73 -3.54
N SER A 32 -5.11 3.53 -3.00
CA SER A 32 -5.29 3.26 -1.56
C SER A 32 -4.35 4.04 -0.65
N ARG A 33 -3.25 4.54 -1.21
CA ARG A 33 -2.26 5.34 -0.47
C ARG A 33 -2.81 6.71 -0.08
N PHE A 34 -3.50 7.36 -1.02
CA PHE A 34 -3.94 8.75 -0.83
C PHE A 34 -5.43 8.88 -0.51
N LEU A 35 -6.26 7.88 -0.83
CA LEU A 35 -7.69 7.94 -0.56
C LEU A 35 -8.00 8.21 0.92
N PRO A 36 -7.31 7.58 1.91
CA PRO A 36 -7.50 7.89 3.32
C PRO A 36 -7.10 9.32 3.70
N LEU A 37 -6.14 9.91 2.98
CA LEU A 37 -5.66 11.27 3.25
C LEU A 37 -6.73 12.33 2.99
N LEU A 38 -7.72 12.03 2.14
CA LEU A 38 -8.88 12.90 1.93
C LEU A 38 -9.61 13.19 3.25
N ALA A 39 -9.62 12.25 4.20
CA ALA A 39 -10.25 12.48 5.51
C ALA A 39 -9.57 13.58 6.33
N LYS A 40 -8.34 13.96 6.00
CA LYS A 40 -7.64 15.13 6.57
C LYS A 40 -8.01 16.44 5.86
N LYS A 41 -8.88 16.41 4.84
CA LYS A 41 -9.36 17.58 4.08
C LYS A 41 -8.24 18.46 3.49
N PRO A 42 -7.21 17.90 2.83
CA PRO A 42 -6.26 18.74 2.12
C PRO A 42 -6.99 19.51 1.01
N ARG A 43 -6.62 20.74 0.70
CA ARG A 43 -7.25 21.48 -0.42
C ARG A 43 -7.02 20.78 -1.76
N LYS A 44 -5.87 20.13 -1.92
CA LYS A 44 -5.47 19.45 -3.15
C LYS A 44 -4.63 18.20 -2.88
N ILE A 45 -4.87 17.15 -3.66
CA ILE A 45 -3.98 15.98 -3.76
C ILE A 45 -3.51 15.84 -5.21
N ILE A 46 -2.20 15.80 -5.40
CA ILE A 46 -1.53 15.57 -6.69
C ILE A 46 -0.98 14.15 -6.66
N CYS A 47 -1.64 13.26 -7.39
CA CYS A 47 -1.31 11.85 -7.49
C CYS A 47 -0.50 11.59 -8.76
N VAL A 48 0.74 11.14 -8.60
CA VAL A 48 1.68 10.91 -9.70
C VAL A 48 1.96 9.42 -9.86
N ASP A 49 1.98 8.91 -11.09
CA ASP A 49 2.41 7.54 -11.35
C ASP A 49 2.97 7.39 -12.76
N LEU A 50 4.01 6.56 -12.92
CA LEU A 50 4.55 6.19 -14.23
C LEU A 50 3.57 5.32 -15.02
N SER A 51 2.77 4.50 -14.34
CA SER A 51 1.77 3.63 -14.97
C SER A 51 0.43 4.36 -15.12
N GLN A 52 0.01 4.51 -16.37
CA GLN A 52 -1.31 5.05 -16.69
C GLN A 52 -2.44 4.18 -16.13
N GLU A 53 -2.25 2.86 -16.07
CA GLU A 53 -3.21 1.94 -15.47
C GLU A 53 -3.39 2.19 -13.97
N GLN A 54 -2.31 2.51 -13.24
CA GLN A 54 -2.38 2.84 -11.81
C GLN A 54 -3.15 4.13 -11.55
N LEU A 55 -3.00 5.12 -12.43
CA LEU A 55 -3.86 6.32 -12.40
C LEU A 55 -5.32 5.98 -12.68
N PHE A 56 -5.62 5.04 -13.59
CA PHE A 56 -7.00 4.59 -13.80
C PHE A 56 -7.58 3.91 -12.55
N VAL A 57 -6.82 3.04 -11.86
CA VAL A 57 -7.29 2.43 -10.59
C VAL A 57 -7.55 3.47 -9.53
N SER A 58 -6.67 4.47 -9.43
CA SER A 58 -6.84 5.60 -8.54
C SER A 58 -8.12 6.37 -8.85
N GLN A 59 -8.40 6.64 -10.13
CA GLN A 59 -9.66 7.25 -10.56
C GLN A 59 -10.88 6.39 -10.20
N LEU A 60 -10.81 5.07 -10.41
CA LEU A 60 -11.88 4.15 -10.03
C LEU A 60 -12.18 4.19 -8.53
N ARG A 61 -11.13 4.25 -7.69
CA ARG A 61 -11.27 4.38 -6.24
C ARG A 61 -11.94 5.70 -5.84
N VAL A 62 -11.49 6.81 -6.43
CA VAL A 62 -12.04 8.14 -6.13
C VAL A 62 -13.51 8.23 -6.56
N GLU A 63 -13.83 7.79 -7.77
CA GLU A 63 -15.22 7.84 -8.27
C GLU A 63 -16.14 6.88 -7.51
N SER A 64 -15.66 5.71 -7.09
CA SER A 64 -16.45 4.81 -6.23
C SER A 64 -16.65 5.37 -4.82
N LEU A 65 -15.65 6.02 -4.22
CA LEU A 65 -15.81 6.75 -2.95
C LEU A 65 -16.88 7.84 -3.08
N ARG A 66 -16.88 8.58 -4.20
CA ARG A 66 -17.86 9.64 -4.49
C ARG A 66 -19.28 9.08 -4.60
N ALA A 67 -19.45 8.00 -5.37
CA ALA A 67 -20.77 7.47 -5.70
C ALA A 67 -21.39 6.61 -4.57
N PHE A 68 -20.60 5.80 -3.87
CA PHE A 68 -21.12 4.68 -3.10
C PHE A 68 -21.18 4.96 -1.59
N THR A 69 -22.13 4.33 -0.90
CA THR A 69 -22.03 4.09 0.55
C THR A 69 -20.80 3.23 0.85
N ARG A 70 -20.38 3.18 2.11
CA ARG A 70 -19.20 2.40 2.51
C ARG A 70 -19.40 0.91 2.24
N GLU A 71 -20.59 0.40 2.51
CA GLU A 71 -20.97 -0.99 2.27
C GLU A 71 -20.93 -1.33 0.77
N GLU A 72 -21.49 -0.46 -0.09
CA GLU A 72 -21.43 -0.60 -1.54
C GLU A 72 -19.99 -0.53 -2.06
N TYR A 73 -19.18 0.39 -1.55
CA TYR A 73 -17.75 0.48 -1.89
C TYR A 73 -17.02 -0.80 -1.53
N CYS A 74 -17.20 -1.30 -0.31
CA CYS A 74 -16.59 -2.54 0.14
C CYS A 74 -17.04 -3.71 -0.74
N ALA A 75 -18.33 -3.80 -1.10
CA ALA A 75 -18.87 -4.88 -1.92
C ALA A 75 -18.44 -4.80 -3.39
N PHE A 76 -18.33 -3.58 -3.95
CA PHE A 76 -17.84 -3.32 -5.30
C PHE A 76 -16.40 -3.82 -5.47
N TRP A 77 -15.52 -3.38 -4.55
CA TRP A 77 -14.14 -3.83 -4.48
C TRP A 77 -14.00 -5.26 -3.96
N GLY A 78 -14.96 -5.84 -3.25
CA GLY A 78 -14.86 -7.20 -2.72
C GLY A 78 -14.02 -7.31 -1.43
N TYR A 79 -14.06 -6.26 -0.60
CA TYR A 79 -13.62 -6.32 0.78
C TYR A 79 -14.64 -7.09 1.64
N PRO A 80 -14.22 -8.04 2.49
CA PRO A 80 -15.13 -8.77 3.36
C PRO A 80 -15.78 -7.85 4.42
N PRO A 81 -16.95 -8.22 4.98
CA PRO A 81 -17.68 -9.46 4.72
C PRO A 81 -18.72 -9.32 3.59
N VAL A 82 -18.81 -8.15 2.97
CA VAL A 82 -19.84 -7.83 1.98
C VAL A 82 -19.42 -8.26 0.58
N SER A 83 -20.41 -8.61 -0.23
CA SER A 83 -20.19 -9.04 -1.61
C SER A 83 -21.25 -8.48 -2.53
N MET A 84 -20.90 -8.33 -3.80
CA MET A 84 -21.78 -7.83 -4.85
C MET A 84 -21.82 -8.84 -6.00
N SER A 85 -23.02 -9.12 -6.52
CA SER A 85 -23.22 -9.97 -7.70
C SER A 85 -22.60 -9.34 -8.95
N GLN A 86 -22.49 -10.11 -10.03
CA GLN A 86 -21.95 -9.63 -11.30
C GLN A 86 -22.83 -8.51 -11.88
N GLU A 87 -24.15 -8.69 -11.87
CA GLU A 87 -25.12 -7.71 -12.38
C GLU A 87 -25.14 -6.44 -11.53
N GLN A 88 -25.07 -6.59 -10.20
CA GLN A 88 -24.98 -5.44 -9.29
C GLN A 88 -23.70 -4.65 -9.56
N ARG A 89 -22.55 -5.32 -9.76
CA ARG A 89 -21.28 -4.66 -10.06
C ARG A 89 -21.28 -3.96 -11.41
N GLN A 90 -21.92 -4.56 -12.42
CA GLN A 90 -22.10 -3.93 -13.72
C GLN A 90 -22.94 -2.65 -13.62
N ARG A 91 -24.06 -2.70 -12.88
CA ARG A 91 -24.90 -1.52 -12.63
C ARG A 91 -24.13 -0.45 -11.85
N ALA A 92 -23.47 -0.81 -10.76
CA ALA A 92 -22.65 0.11 -9.97
C ALA A 92 -21.54 0.75 -10.80
N PHE A 93 -20.83 -0.03 -11.63
CA PHE A 93 -19.80 0.51 -12.52
C PHE A 93 -20.35 1.54 -13.52
N SER A 94 -21.57 1.32 -14.03
CA SER A 94 -22.17 2.24 -15.00
C SER A 94 -22.47 3.63 -14.44
N THR A 95 -22.63 3.78 -13.11
CA THR A 95 -22.92 5.07 -12.47
C THR A 95 -21.68 5.91 -12.15
N LEU A 96 -20.47 5.34 -12.29
CA LEU A 96 -19.23 6.03 -11.92
C LEU A 96 -18.83 7.11 -12.93
N GLY A 97 -18.35 8.25 -12.47
CA GLY A 97 -17.91 9.40 -13.27
C GLY A 97 -16.50 9.27 -13.89
N LEU A 98 -16.15 8.10 -14.44
CA LEU A 98 -14.82 7.84 -14.98
C LEU A 98 -14.55 8.59 -16.30
N SER A 99 -13.28 8.93 -16.53
CA SER A 99 -12.80 9.34 -17.85
C SER A 99 -13.05 8.25 -18.90
N GLU A 100 -13.19 8.62 -20.17
CA GLU A 100 -13.46 7.65 -21.24
C GLU A 100 -12.39 6.55 -21.31
N LYS A 101 -11.10 6.92 -21.20
CA LYS A 101 -9.99 5.96 -21.21
C LYS A 101 -10.05 5.00 -20.02
N ALA A 102 -10.31 5.50 -18.81
CA ALA A 102 -10.43 4.65 -17.62
C ALA A 102 -11.66 3.75 -17.71
N ARG A 103 -12.80 4.28 -18.18
CA ARG A 103 -14.04 3.50 -18.38
C ARG A 103 -13.81 2.36 -19.35
N SER A 104 -13.22 2.63 -20.51
CA SER A 104 -12.92 1.60 -21.52
C SER A 104 -11.95 0.55 -20.98
N TYR A 105 -10.91 0.97 -20.26
CA TYR A 105 -9.97 0.07 -19.59
C TYR A 105 -10.68 -0.89 -18.61
N PHE A 106 -11.52 -0.35 -17.71
CA PHE A 106 -12.21 -1.18 -16.72
C PHE A 106 -13.38 -1.98 -17.29
N ALA A 107 -14.08 -1.49 -18.30
CA ALA A 107 -15.13 -2.26 -18.98
C ALA A 107 -14.53 -3.55 -19.54
N ARG A 108 -13.37 -3.46 -20.21
CA ARG A 108 -12.64 -4.63 -20.70
C ARG A 108 -12.16 -5.52 -19.55
N LEU A 109 -11.53 -4.94 -18.52
CA LEU A 109 -11.03 -5.72 -17.37
C LEU A 109 -12.15 -6.47 -16.64
N PHE A 110 -13.31 -5.84 -16.45
CA PHE A 110 -14.47 -6.48 -15.84
C PHE A 110 -15.05 -7.55 -16.75
N GLN A 111 -15.20 -7.31 -18.05
CA GLN A 111 -15.64 -8.32 -19.02
C GLN A 111 -14.73 -9.56 -19.01
N ASP A 112 -13.42 -9.35 -19.11
CA ASP A 112 -12.41 -10.42 -19.09
C ASP A 112 -12.42 -11.21 -17.76
N ASN A 113 -12.84 -10.59 -16.66
CA ASN A 113 -12.94 -11.19 -15.33
C ASN A 113 -14.38 -11.62 -14.96
N ASN A 114 -15.30 -11.73 -15.93
CA ASN A 114 -16.71 -12.08 -15.72
C ASN A 114 -17.39 -11.22 -14.63
N TRP A 115 -17.13 -9.92 -14.64
CA TRP A 115 -17.63 -8.92 -13.69
C TRP A 115 -17.38 -9.27 -12.21
N ASN A 116 -16.36 -10.08 -11.91
CA ASN A 116 -15.90 -10.29 -10.53
C ASN A 116 -15.09 -9.08 -10.04
N SER A 117 -14.92 -8.99 -8.71
CA SER A 117 -14.07 -7.95 -8.09
C SER A 117 -12.67 -7.90 -8.71
N THR A 118 -12.16 -6.68 -8.85
CA THR A 118 -10.81 -6.38 -9.34
C THR A 118 -9.79 -6.19 -8.23
N LEU A 119 -10.16 -6.28 -6.94
CA LEU A 119 -9.28 -5.96 -5.80
C LEU A 119 -8.02 -6.83 -5.73
N TYR A 120 -8.07 -8.04 -6.28
CA TYR A 120 -6.94 -8.98 -6.33
C TYR A 120 -6.51 -9.33 -7.77
N SER A 121 -6.62 -8.37 -8.69
CA SER A 121 -6.33 -8.59 -10.11
C SER A 121 -4.93 -8.12 -10.56
N GLY A 122 -4.21 -7.38 -9.71
CA GLY A 122 -2.82 -6.99 -9.96
C GLY A 122 -1.82 -8.14 -9.84
N ASN A 123 -0.62 -7.91 -10.36
CA ASN A 123 0.48 -8.89 -10.34
C ASN A 123 0.97 -9.18 -8.92
N TRP A 124 0.98 -8.14 -8.07
CA TRP A 124 1.36 -8.29 -6.66
C TRP A 124 0.40 -9.25 -5.93
N GLU A 125 -0.91 -9.03 -6.03
CA GLU A 125 -1.90 -9.90 -5.38
C GLU A 125 -1.91 -11.33 -5.97
N LYS A 126 -1.71 -11.46 -7.28
CA LYS A 126 -1.55 -12.78 -7.94
C LYS A 126 -0.37 -13.56 -7.37
N THR A 127 0.73 -12.87 -7.05
CA THR A 127 1.87 -13.50 -6.38
C THR A 127 1.48 -14.00 -4.99
N PHE A 128 0.82 -13.17 -4.17
CA PHE A 128 0.35 -13.60 -2.85
C PHE A 128 -0.64 -14.75 -2.90
N LYS A 129 -1.49 -14.85 -3.93
CA LYS A 129 -2.34 -16.03 -4.16
C LYS A 129 -1.53 -17.30 -4.33
N ILE A 130 -0.42 -17.25 -5.07
CA ILE A 130 0.49 -18.40 -5.25
C ILE A 130 1.24 -18.71 -3.95
N LEU A 131 1.87 -17.70 -3.35
CA LEU A 131 2.65 -17.86 -2.11
C LEU A 131 1.80 -18.40 -0.96
N SER A 132 0.55 -17.95 -0.85
CA SER A 132 -0.37 -18.46 0.18
C SER A 132 -0.70 -19.94 0.01
N LYS A 133 -0.78 -20.46 -1.23
CA LYS A 133 -0.97 -21.88 -1.49
C LYS A 133 0.26 -22.70 -1.05
N VAL A 134 1.45 -22.21 -1.36
CA VAL A 134 2.73 -22.82 -0.93
C VAL A 134 2.82 -22.82 0.60
N ASN A 135 2.54 -21.68 1.23
CA ASN A 135 2.52 -21.57 2.68
C ASN A 135 1.55 -22.59 3.31
N ARG A 136 0.30 -22.64 2.85
CA ARG A 136 -0.70 -23.59 3.38
C ARG A 136 -0.33 -25.05 3.13
N PHE A 137 0.33 -25.36 2.01
CA PHE A 137 0.81 -26.71 1.74
C PHE A 137 1.88 -27.13 2.76
N ILE A 138 2.82 -26.24 3.07
CA ILE A 138 3.96 -26.53 3.97
C ILE A 138 3.55 -26.50 5.45
N THR A 139 2.77 -25.49 5.85
CA THR A 139 2.44 -25.25 7.27
C THR A 139 1.10 -25.85 7.69
N GLY A 140 0.29 -26.29 6.72
CA GLY A 140 -1.04 -26.85 6.95
C GLY A 140 -2.00 -25.85 7.61
N LYS A 141 -2.96 -26.39 8.38
CA LYS A 141 -3.93 -25.57 9.11
C LYS A 141 -3.34 -24.84 10.31
N ARG A 142 -2.20 -25.28 10.85
CA ARG A 142 -1.63 -24.72 12.10
C ARG A 142 -1.24 -23.24 11.93
N ALA A 143 -0.54 -22.90 10.85
CA ALA A 143 -0.25 -21.50 10.52
C ALA A 143 -1.51 -20.63 10.41
N ALA A 144 -2.57 -21.14 9.78
CA ALA A 144 -3.83 -20.41 9.63
C ALA A 144 -4.55 -20.17 10.97
N ARG A 145 -4.35 -21.03 11.97
CA ARG A 145 -4.93 -20.85 13.33
C ARG A 145 -4.36 -19.65 14.07
N LEU A 146 -3.21 -19.10 13.67
CA LEU A 146 -2.70 -17.83 14.18
C LEU A 146 -3.75 -16.70 14.05
N PHE A 147 -4.53 -16.73 12.96
CA PHE A 147 -5.57 -15.74 12.70
C PHE A 147 -6.85 -16.00 13.48
N GLU A 148 -6.93 -17.08 14.26
CA GLU A 148 -8.05 -17.34 15.17
C GLU A 148 -7.90 -16.57 16.49
N CYS A 149 -6.67 -16.20 16.86
CA CYS A 149 -6.38 -15.36 18.02
C CYS A 149 -7.15 -14.03 17.97
N LYS A 150 -7.56 -13.56 19.15
CA LYS A 150 -8.34 -12.33 19.36
C LYS A 150 -7.59 -11.26 20.15
N THR A 151 -6.48 -11.63 20.76
CA THR A 151 -5.60 -10.73 21.52
C THR A 151 -4.14 -11.06 21.22
N LEU A 152 -3.24 -10.10 21.49
CA LEU A 152 -1.80 -10.29 21.29
C LEU A 152 -1.21 -11.32 22.26
N GLU A 153 -1.76 -11.44 23.47
CA GLU A 153 -1.34 -12.41 24.48
C GLU A 153 -1.61 -13.83 23.99
N ALA A 154 -2.84 -14.11 23.54
CA ALA A 154 -3.20 -15.40 22.97
C ALA A 154 -2.42 -15.71 21.68
N GLN A 155 -2.10 -14.69 20.87
CA GLN A 155 -1.26 -14.84 19.69
C GLN A 155 0.18 -15.20 20.07
N THR A 156 0.74 -14.54 21.08
CA THR A 156 2.10 -14.81 21.60
C THR A 156 2.20 -16.23 22.14
N GLU A 157 1.24 -16.65 22.97
CA GLU A 157 1.16 -18.02 23.48
C GLU A 157 1.08 -19.04 22.33
N TYR A 158 0.27 -18.77 21.31
CA TYR A 158 0.16 -19.64 20.13
C TYR A 158 1.49 -19.75 19.35
N LEU A 159 2.18 -18.63 19.16
CA LEU A 159 3.48 -18.57 18.48
C LEU A 159 4.56 -19.37 19.23
N GLU A 160 4.50 -19.41 20.56
CA GLU A 160 5.45 -20.13 21.41
C GLU A 160 5.14 -21.62 21.51
N THR A 161 3.87 -22.00 21.58
CA THR A 161 3.47 -23.38 21.93
C THR A 161 3.04 -24.24 20.74
N GLN A 162 2.40 -23.66 19.73
CA GLN A 162 1.65 -24.43 18.71
C GLN A 162 1.98 -24.07 17.26
N PHE A 163 2.50 -22.87 17.01
CA PHE A 163 2.80 -22.41 15.66
C PHE A 163 3.88 -23.29 15.00
N PRO A 164 3.72 -23.68 13.71
CA PRO A 164 4.60 -24.65 13.08
C PRO A 164 5.94 -24.00 12.64
N ARG A 165 6.77 -23.58 13.60
CA ARG A 165 8.00 -22.78 13.36
C ARG A 165 8.96 -23.38 12.33
N LYS A 166 9.20 -24.69 12.38
CA LYS A 166 10.07 -25.39 11.41
C LYS A 166 9.52 -25.33 9.99
N ALA A 167 8.21 -25.56 9.83
CA ALA A 167 7.55 -25.48 8.54
C ALA A 167 7.50 -24.03 8.03
N TRP A 168 7.24 -23.06 8.92
CA TRP A 168 7.30 -21.64 8.58
C TRP A 168 8.70 -21.20 8.14
N HIS A 169 9.74 -21.68 8.80
CA HIS A 169 11.12 -21.43 8.37
C HIS A 169 11.39 -21.96 6.95
N LEU A 170 10.86 -23.13 6.60
CA LEU A 170 10.92 -23.64 5.22
C LEU A 170 10.19 -22.73 4.22
N VAL A 171 9.03 -22.17 4.59
CA VAL A 171 8.34 -21.17 3.77
C VAL A 171 9.24 -19.94 3.55
N LEU A 172 9.86 -19.44 4.62
CA LEU A 172 10.78 -18.29 4.53
C LEU A 172 12.03 -18.58 3.71
N LEU A 173 12.55 -19.82 3.72
CA LEU A 173 13.66 -20.22 2.85
C LEU A 173 13.28 -20.18 1.37
N ILE A 174 12.06 -20.62 1.04
CA ILE A 174 11.53 -20.56 -0.34
C ILE A 174 11.30 -19.11 -0.76
N LEU A 175 10.72 -18.29 0.12
CA LEU A 175 10.56 -16.85 -0.10
C LEU A 175 11.91 -16.12 -0.19
N GLY A 176 12.90 -16.55 0.57
CA GLY A 176 14.25 -15.98 0.57
C GLY A 176 15.07 -16.32 -0.67
N ASN A 177 14.55 -17.15 -1.58
CA ASN A 177 15.22 -17.43 -2.84
C ASN A 177 14.91 -16.33 -3.87
N ALA A 178 15.93 -15.52 -4.20
CA ALA A 178 15.83 -14.37 -5.09
C ALA A 178 15.19 -14.68 -6.45
N LEU A 179 15.38 -15.91 -6.97
CA LEU A 179 14.80 -16.35 -8.25
C LEU A 179 13.27 -16.43 -8.21
N VAL A 180 12.69 -16.76 -7.04
CA VAL A 180 11.23 -16.84 -6.86
C VAL A 180 10.61 -15.44 -6.83
N PHE A 181 11.27 -14.48 -6.18
CA PHE A 181 10.77 -13.10 -6.10
C PHE A 181 10.96 -12.30 -7.40
N ASP A 182 12.12 -12.44 -8.04
CA ASP A 182 12.43 -11.74 -9.30
C ASP A 182 11.49 -12.17 -10.44
N SER A 183 11.17 -13.48 -10.53
CA SER A 183 10.27 -14.00 -11.57
C SER A 183 8.80 -13.69 -11.33
N LEU A 184 8.35 -13.58 -10.08
CA LEU A 184 6.92 -13.44 -9.74
C LEU A 184 6.46 -11.98 -9.66
N LEU A 185 7.30 -11.06 -9.17
CA LEU A 185 6.87 -9.69 -8.84
C LEU A 185 7.36 -8.60 -9.78
N TYR A 186 8.59 -8.71 -10.31
CA TYR A 186 9.27 -7.57 -10.93
C TYR A 186 9.80 -7.80 -12.35
N LYS A 187 9.65 -9.01 -12.92
CA LYS A 187 10.05 -9.34 -14.30
C LYS A 187 11.47 -8.85 -14.64
N GLY A 188 12.42 -8.94 -13.70
CA GLY A 188 13.83 -8.54 -13.92
C GLY A 188 14.21 -7.10 -13.51
N HIS A 189 13.29 -6.31 -12.94
CA HIS A 189 13.60 -4.96 -12.41
C HIS A 189 13.78 -4.91 -10.88
N PHE A 190 14.16 -6.04 -10.26
CA PHE A 190 14.31 -6.11 -8.81
C PHE A 190 15.45 -5.23 -8.30
N PRO A 191 15.22 -4.32 -7.34
CA PRO A 191 16.29 -3.50 -6.75
C PRO A 191 17.41 -4.38 -6.18
N LYS A 192 18.67 -4.04 -6.50
CA LYS A 192 19.82 -4.73 -5.92
C LYS A 192 19.91 -4.41 -4.44
N LYS A 193 19.64 -5.42 -3.60
CA LYS A 193 19.76 -5.33 -2.14
C LYS A 193 21.15 -4.84 -1.73
N ASN A 194 21.21 -3.88 -0.80
CA ASN A 194 22.45 -3.27 -0.33
C ASN A 194 22.58 -3.18 1.20
N ASN A 195 21.70 -3.88 1.94
CA ASN A 195 21.54 -3.84 3.39
C ASN A 195 22.31 -4.94 4.16
N GLY A 196 23.18 -5.72 3.51
CA GLY A 196 24.06 -6.73 4.13
C GLY A 196 23.38 -8.00 4.67
N LEU A 197 22.07 -7.97 4.92
CA LEU A 197 21.30 -9.11 5.42
C LEU A 197 21.09 -10.17 4.34
N SER A 198 20.99 -11.46 4.71
CA SER A 198 20.43 -12.47 3.80
C SER A 198 18.93 -12.20 3.59
N TYR A 199 18.34 -12.68 2.49
CA TYR A 199 16.89 -12.54 2.30
C TYR A 199 16.09 -13.27 3.39
N LEU A 200 16.60 -14.43 3.83
CA LEU A 200 16.00 -15.18 4.93
C LEU A 200 15.99 -14.36 6.21
N ASP A 201 17.10 -13.74 6.59
CA ASP A 201 17.19 -12.93 7.81
C ASP A 201 16.29 -11.70 7.73
N PHE A 202 16.26 -11.05 6.56
CA PHE A 202 15.42 -9.90 6.30
C PHE A 202 13.93 -10.23 6.50
N TYR A 203 13.42 -11.27 5.82
CA TYR A 203 12.01 -11.65 5.96
C TYR A 203 11.71 -12.26 7.33
N SER A 204 12.63 -13.03 7.93
CA SER A 204 12.45 -13.58 9.27
C SER A 204 12.26 -12.46 10.29
N THR A 205 13.10 -11.43 10.23
CA THR A 205 13.00 -10.25 11.11
C THR A 205 11.69 -9.49 10.88
N ALA A 206 11.32 -9.26 9.61
CA ALA A 206 10.07 -8.57 9.27
C ALA A 206 8.83 -9.30 9.80
N PHE A 207 8.72 -10.61 9.55
CA PHE A 207 7.56 -11.39 10.00
C PHE A 207 7.53 -11.58 11.51
N ASP A 208 8.66 -11.78 12.19
CA ASP A 208 8.71 -11.87 13.66
C ASP A 208 8.21 -10.57 14.29
N ARG A 209 8.62 -9.42 13.76
CA ARG A 209 8.09 -8.11 14.19
C ARG A 209 6.58 -8.02 14.02
N LEU A 210 6.06 -8.38 12.83
CA LEU A 210 4.62 -8.31 12.55
C LEU A 210 3.80 -9.22 13.48
N PHE A 211 4.29 -10.43 13.73
CA PHE A 211 3.65 -11.39 14.63
C PHE A 211 3.64 -10.96 16.10
N ARG A 212 4.61 -10.16 16.54
CA ARG A 212 4.66 -9.66 17.92
C ARG A 212 3.85 -8.39 18.14
N ASN A 213 3.82 -7.51 17.15
CA ASN A 213 3.31 -6.15 17.33
C ASN A 213 1.89 -5.94 16.78
N THR A 214 1.39 -6.84 15.95
CA THR A 214 0.06 -6.71 15.34
C THR A 214 -0.71 -8.01 15.43
N LEU A 215 -2.01 -7.94 15.72
CA LEU A 215 -2.86 -9.12 15.64
C LEU A 215 -2.93 -9.56 14.17
N ALA A 216 -2.55 -10.81 13.88
CA ALA A 216 -2.45 -11.32 12.52
C ALA A 216 -3.79 -11.21 11.77
N ARG A 217 -4.90 -11.36 12.51
CA ARG A 217 -6.26 -11.17 12.00
C ARG A 217 -6.52 -9.75 11.50
N ASP A 218 -5.87 -8.73 12.03
CA ASP A 218 -6.14 -7.32 11.73
C ASP A 218 -5.11 -6.72 10.74
N ASN A 219 -4.16 -7.56 10.31
CA ASN A 219 -3.08 -7.19 9.41
C ASN A 219 -3.37 -7.72 8.00
N PHE A 220 -3.70 -6.81 7.07
CA PHE A 220 -4.04 -7.16 5.69
C PHE A 220 -2.91 -7.90 4.97
N PHE A 221 -1.66 -7.51 5.23
CA PHE A 221 -0.48 -8.09 4.60
C PHE A 221 -0.24 -9.53 5.08
N LEU A 222 -0.36 -9.79 6.38
CA LEU A 222 -0.32 -11.15 6.91
C LEU A 222 -1.46 -12.01 6.34
N GLN A 223 -2.67 -11.47 6.24
CA GLN A 223 -3.78 -12.19 5.62
C GLN A 223 -3.50 -12.53 4.15
N LEU A 224 -2.90 -11.63 3.38
CA LEU A 224 -2.45 -11.94 2.03
C LEU A 224 -1.38 -13.04 1.99
N ALA A 225 -0.37 -12.97 2.85
CA ALA A 225 0.70 -13.97 2.92
C ALA A 225 0.19 -15.39 3.26
N PHE A 226 -0.89 -15.50 4.04
CA PHE A 226 -1.42 -16.79 4.49
C PHE A 226 -2.63 -17.28 3.69
N PHE A 227 -3.48 -16.37 3.20
CA PHE A 227 -4.73 -16.69 2.51
C PHE A 227 -4.78 -16.25 1.05
N GLY A 228 -3.90 -15.36 0.61
CA GLY A 228 -3.90 -14.79 -0.75
C GLY A 228 -5.02 -13.76 -0.97
N GLN A 229 -5.73 -13.40 0.11
CA GLN A 229 -6.83 -12.44 0.14
C GLN A 229 -7.05 -11.98 1.59
N ILE A 230 -7.75 -10.86 1.78
CA ILE A 230 -8.28 -10.49 3.09
C ILE A 230 -9.48 -11.41 3.36
N LYS A 231 -9.37 -12.20 4.43
CA LYS A 231 -10.37 -13.17 4.88
C LYS A 231 -11.22 -12.64 6.03
N TYR A 232 -10.62 -11.90 6.95
CA TYR A 232 -11.28 -11.32 8.13
C TYR A 232 -11.47 -9.81 7.92
N PRO A 233 -12.70 -9.28 8.11
CA PRO A 233 -13.00 -7.87 7.90
C PRO A 233 -12.12 -6.88 8.69
N SER A 234 -11.59 -7.30 9.85
CA SER A 234 -10.72 -6.45 10.66
C SER A 234 -9.36 -6.17 10.02
N GLY A 235 -8.96 -6.94 9.00
CA GLY A 235 -7.81 -6.62 8.16
C GLY A 235 -8.17 -5.94 6.85
N ASN A 236 -9.38 -5.39 6.70
CA ASN A 236 -9.63 -4.44 5.62
C ASN A 236 -8.69 -3.24 5.75
N THR A 237 -8.30 -2.67 4.61
CA THR A 237 -7.45 -1.49 4.58
C THR A 237 -8.16 -0.28 5.20
N ILE A 238 -7.38 0.70 5.64
CA ILE A 238 -7.89 1.88 6.35
C ILE A 238 -8.97 2.64 5.57
N GLU A 239 -8.97 2.58 4.24
CA GLU A 239 -10.01 3.19 3.39
C GLU A 239 -11.42 2.60 3.62
N CYS A 240 -11.54 1.40 4.19
CA CYS A 240 -12.83 0.77 4.50
C CYS A 240 -13.36 1.12 5.90
N GLN A 241 -12.56 1.79 6.72
CA GLN A 241 -12.91 2.12 8.10
C GLN A 241 -13.97 3.25 8.12
N PRO A 242 -15.10 3.10 8.84
CA PRO A 242 -16.16 4.11 8.87
C PRO A 242 -15.67 5.53 9.20
N GLU A 243 -14.77 5.64 10.18
CA GLU A 243 -14.15 6.87 10.68
C GLU A 243 -13.22 7.55 9.66
N ILE A 244 -12.83 6.84 8.61
CA ILE A 244 -12.02 7.37 7.50
C ILE A 244 -12.90 7.59 6.27
N TYR A 245 -13.74 6.61 5.94
CA TYR A 245 -14.55 6.61 4.73
C TYR A 245 -15.51 7.80 4.68
N ALA A 246 -16.27 8.04 5.76
CA ALA A 246 -17.26 9.11 5.78
C ALA A 246 -16.59 10.51 5.68
N PRO A 247 -15.54 10.84 6.47
CA PRO A 247 -14.83 12.09 6.28
C PRO A 247 -14.16 12.22 4.91
N ALA A 248 -13.55 11.17 4.38
CA ALA A 248 -12.92 11.18 3.05
C ALA A 248 -13.95 11.47 1.94
N LYS A 249 -15.11 10.81 1.98
CA LYS A 249 -16.20 11.02 1.02
C LYS A 249 -16.73 12.46 1.07
N ASN A 250 -16.90 13.00 2.28
CA ASN A 250 -17.38 14.37 2.47
C ASN A 250 -16.35 15.39 1.97
N ALA A 251 -15.07 15.21 2.32
CA ALA A 251 -14.00 16.08 1.88
C ALA A 251 -13.87 16.11 0.35
N LEU A 252 -14.07 14.96 -0.31
CA LEU A 252 -13.95 14.82 -1.76
C LEU A 252 -14.91 15.70 -2.58
N GLN A 253 -15.90 16.35 -1.95
CA GLN A 253 -16.73 17.38 -2.60
C GLN A 253 -15.95 18.68 -2.86
N GLU A 254 -14.92 18.96 -2.06
CA GLU A 254 -14.14 20.20 -2.09
C GLU A 254 -12.68 19.97 -2.48
N VAL A 255 -12.11 18.81 -2.13
CA VAL A 255 -10.71 18.49 -2.45
C VAL A 255 -10.51 18.30 -3.95
N GLU A 256 -9.57 19.05 -4.53
CA GLU A 256 -9.11 18.83 -5.91
C GLU A 256 -8.18 17.61 -5.97
N VAL A 257 -8.54 16.60 -6.77
CA VAL A 257 -7.67 15.44 -7.04
C VAL A 257 -7.12 15.56 -8.46
N LYS A 258 -5.80 15.79 -8.57
CA LYS A 258 -5.10 15.89 -9.85
C LYS A 258 -4.28 14.63 -10.12
N TYR A 259 -4.43 14.07 -11.31
CA TYR A 259 -3.66 12.92 -11.78
C TYR A 259 -2.55 13.38 -12.73
N VAL A 260 -1.33 12.93 -12.51
CA VAL A 260 -0.17 13.24 -13.37
C VAL A 260 0.49 11.93 -13.77
N ASN A 261 0.57 11.66 -15.08
CA ASN A 261 1.34 10.52 -15.58
C ASN A 261 2.78 10.95 -15.81
N GLY A 262 3.72 10.39 -15.03
CA GLY A 262 5.12 10.77 -15.08
C GLY A 262 5.90 10.39 -13.83
N ASP A 263 7.15 10.86 -13.77
CA ASP A 263 8.01 10.73 -12.61
C ASP A 263 7.62 11.74 -11.52
N ILE A 264 7.65 11.33 -10.25
CA ILE A 264 7.22 12.18 -9.13
C ILE A 264 8.19 13.33 -8.86
N LEU A 265 9.49 13.16 -9.10
CA LEU A 265 10.49 14.23 -8.93
C LEU A 265 10.37 15.27 -10.05
N ASP A 266 10.08 14.83 -11.29
CA ASP A 266 9.80 15.73 -12.40
C ASP A 266 8.48 16.50 -12.19
N ALA A 267 7.45 15.80 -11.70
CA ALA A 267 6.18 16.42 -11.33
C ALA A 267 6.35 17.46 -10.22
N ALA A 268 7.15 17.17 -9.19
CA ALA A 268 7.49 18.10 -8.12
C ALA A 268 8.13 19.39 -8.65
N ASN A 269 9.12 19.27 -9.54
CA ASN A 269 9.81 20.41 -10.15
C ASN A 269 8.90 21.27 -11.05
N SER A 270 7.78 20.71 -11.52
CA SER A 270 6.82 21.39 -12.38
C SER A 270 5.68 22.06 -11.61
N LEU A 271 5.66 21.95 -10.27
CA LEU A 271 4.62 22.57 -9.45
C LEU A 271 4.84 24.08 -9.32
N SER A 272 3.78 24.84 -9.59
CA SER A 272 3.74 26.29 -9.33
C SER A 272 3.42 26.63 -7.87
N GLU A 273 2.88 25.68 -7.11
CA GLU A 273 2.50 25.84 -5.71
C GLU A 273 3.34 24.97 -4.79
N LYS A 274 3.44 25.38 -3.53
CA LYS A 274 4.12 24.62 -2.49
C LYS A 274 3.24 23.51 -1.94
N VAL A 275 3.85 22.40 -1.55
CA VAL A 275 3.18 21.25 -0.91
C VAL A 275 3.62 21.11 0.54
N ASP A 276 2.69 20.69 1.41
CA ASP A 276 2.92 20.51 2.84
C ASP A 276 3.26 19.04 3.19
N PHE A 277 2.99 18.13 2.26
CA PHE A 277 3.21 16.70 2.49
C PHE A 277 3.61 15.99 1.19
N VAL A 278 4.63 15.13 1.27
CA VAL A 278 5.08 14.28 0.17
C VAL A 278 5.12 12.82 0.60
N SER A 279 4.43 11.93 -0.10
CA SER A 279 4.60 10.46 0.04
C SER A 279 5.25 9.87 -1.22
N LEU A 280 6.50 9.45 -1.07
CA LEU A 280 7.33 8.95 -2.17
C LEU A 280 7.16 7.44 -2.44
N SER A 281 6.45 6.71 -1.57
CA SER A 281 6.42 5.24 -1.62
C SER A 281 7.86 4.68 -1.68
N ASP A 282 8.06 3.56 -2.40
CA ASP A 282 9.34 2.87 -2.59
C ASP A 282 10.19 3.46 -3.74
N VAL A 283 9.84 4.65 -4.25
CA VAL A 283 10.53 5.26 -5.41
C VAL A 283 12.04 5.35 -5.21
N PRO A 284 12.57 5.77 -4.03
CA PRO A 284 14.02 5.89 -3.86
C PRO A 284 14.80 4.58 -4.04
N SER A 285 14.18 3.41 -3.87
CA SER A 285 14.81 2.11 -4.14
C SER A 285 15.08 1.84 -5.62
N TYR A 286 14.46 2.60 -6.53
CA TYR A 286 14.63 2.44 -7.98
C TYR A 286 15.52 3.53 -8.60
N LEU A 287 15.94 4.52 -7.81
CA LEU A 287 16.82 5.59 -8.29
C LEU A 287 18.23 5.06 -8.54
N ASP A 288 18.91 5.65 -9.53
CA ASP A 288 20.34 5.46 -9.73
C ASP A 288 21.18 6.17 -8.65
N ASP A 289 22.48 5.89 -8.59
CA ASP A 289 23.39 6.41 -7.55
C ASP A 289 23.48 7.94 -7.52
N LYS A 290 23.17 8.64 -8.62
CA LYS A 290 23.18 10.10 -8.68
C LYS A 290 21.85 10.67 -8.20
N ALA A 291 20.75 10.09 -8.63
CA ALA A 291 19.40 10.49 -8.26
C ALA A 291 19.10 10.17 -6.79
N GLU A 292 19.54 9.03 -6.26
CA GLU A 292 19.31 8.65 -4.87
C GLU A 292 19.99 9.59 -3.87
N LYS A 293 21.11 10.21 -4.25
CA LYS A 293 21.80 11.19 -3.40
C LYS A 293 21.08 12.53 -3.34
N THR A 294 20.35 12.89 -4.39
CA THR A 294 19.87 14.26 -4.61
C THR A 294 18.35 14.39 -4.63
N PHE A 295 17.58 13.31 -4.43
CA PHE A 295 16.12 13.37 -4.56
C PHE A 295 15.46 14.33 -3.56
N LEU A 296 15.97 14.44 -2.33
CA LEU A 296 15.46 15.44 -1.37
C LEU A 296 15.68 16.86 -1.90
N GLN A 297 16.89 17.16 -2.37
CA GLN A 297 17.22 18.47 -2.95
C GLN A 297 16.36 18.80 -4.19
N LYS A 298 15.98 17.78 -4.98
CA LYS A 298 15.03 17.95 -6.09
C LYS A 298 13.60 18.26 -5.64
N LEU A 299 13.21 17.88 -4.42
CA LEU A 299 11.90 18.22 -3.86
C LEU A 299 11.88 19.62 -3.25
N THR A 300 12.99 20.10 -2.69
CA THR A 300 13.08 21.40 -1.99
C THR A 300 12.35 22.56 -2.68
N PRO A 301 12.46 22.75 -4.02
CA PRO A 301 11.78 23.85 -4.70
C PRO A 301 10.25 23.82 -4.60
N CYS A 302 9.62 22.65 -4.40
CA CYS A 302 8.17 22.53 -4.28
C CYS A 302 7.67 22.45 -2.84
N LEU A 303 8.53 22.43 -1.82
CA LEU A 303 8.12 22.26 -0.43
C LEU A 303 7.74 23.58 0.24
N ALA A 304 6.66 23.54 1.02
CA ALA A 304 6.33 24.57 1.99
C ALA A 304 7.31 24.50 3.18
N LYS A 305 7.33 25.56 4.00
CA LYS A 305 8.08 25.52 5.27
C LYS A 305 7.47 24.44 6.16
N ASN A 306 8.30 23.58 6.74
CA ASN A 306 7.91 22.45 7.59
C ASN A 306 7.08 21.37 6.86
N ALA A 307 7.16 21.29 5.53
CA ALA A 307 6.55 20.18 4.80
C ALA A 307 7.16 18.83 5.24
N LEU A 308 6.31 17.83 5.45
CA LEU A 308 6.75 16.48 5.82
C LEU A 308 6.95 15.61 4.58
N ILE A 309 8.03 14.82 4.57
CA ILE A 309 8.29 13.84 3.51
C ILE A 309 8.32 12.46 4.13
N VAL A 310 7.58 11.51 3.52
CA VAL A 310 7.62 10.10 3.86
C VAL A 310 8.19 9.32 2.69
N SER A 311 9.26 8.59 2.95
CA SER A 311 9.91 7.70 2.00
C SER A 311 9.91 6.27 2.53
N ARG A 312 9.68 5.31 1.62
CA ARG A 312 9.90 3.90 1.89
C ARG A 312 11.06 3.39 1.06
N SER A 313 11.72 2.36 1.56
CA SER A 313 12.74 1.64 0.82
C SER A 313 12.67 0.14 1.09
N TYR A 314 12.61 -0.64 0.03
CA TYR A 314 12.54 -2.08 0.06
C TYR A 314 13.83 -2.70 -0.49
N LEU A 315 14.58 -3.40 0.37
CA LEU A 315 15.86 -4.10 0.11
C LEU A 315 17.05 -3.22 -0.31
N LYS A 316 16.85 -2.26 -1.22
CA LYS A 316 17.82 -1.22 -1.55
C LYS A 316 17.47 0.04 -0.75
N ILE A 317 18.29 0.38 0.23
CA ILE A 317 18.15 1.61 1.02
C ILE A 317 19.08 2.68 0.40
N PRO A 318 18.58 3.87 0.02
CA PRO A 318 19.41 4.96 -0.49
C PRO A 318 20.60 5.25 0.43
N LYS A 319 21.81 5.37 -0.13
CA LYS A 319 23.03 5.68 0.65
C LYS A 319 23.49 7.11 0.36
N HIS A 320 24.02 7.78 1.39
CA HIS A 320 24.57 9.13 1.27
C HIS A 320 23.57 10.16 0.70
N VAL A 321 22.31 10.07 1.14
CA VAL A 321 21.28 11.05 0.80
C VAL A 321 21.70 12.42 1.30
N ASP A 322 21.72 13.42 0.42
CA ASP A 322 21.93 14.82 0.79
C ASP A 322 20.67 15.38 1.44
N ALA A 323 20.66 15.31 2.77
CA ALA A 323 19.60 15.84 3.63
C ALA A 323 19.88 17.28 4.12
N SER A 324 20.76 18.02 3.44
CA SER A 324 21.01 19.42 3.80
C SER A 324 19.71 20.23 3.77
N GLY A 325 19.37 20.90 4.88
CA GLY A 325 18.12 21.65 5.03
C GLY A 325 16.90 20.84 5.48
N TYR A 326 17.07 19.55 5.80
CA TYR A 326 16.04 18.65 6.30
C TYR A 326 16.34 18.18 7.72
N GLU A 327 15.31 17.80 8.49
CA GLU A 327 15.51 17.38 9.89
C GLU A 327 15.60 15.87 10.10
N LYS A 328 14.91 14.96 9.41
CA LYS A 328 14.85 13.53 9.81
C LYS A 328 14.22 13.31 11.20
N LEU A 329 12.95 12.94 11.15
CA LEU A 329 12.03 12.84 12.27
C LEU A 329 11.69 11.39 12.67
N ASN A 330 12.47 10.41 12.19
CA ASN A 330 12.22 8.98 12.47
C ASN A 330 12.05 8.66 13.96
N ASP A 331 12.88 9.25 14.82
CA ASP A 331 12.83 9.01 16.27
C ASP A 331 11.55 9.61 16.88
N HIS A 332 11.08 10.75 16.37
CA HIS A 332 9.83 11.38 16.80
C HIS A 332 8.60 10.52 16.44
N TYR A 333 8.66 9.78 15.33
CA TYR A 333 7.57 8.94 14.83
C TYR A 333 7.82 7.44 14.98
N GLN A 334 8.71 7.04 15.89
CA GLN A 334 9.16 5.66 16.00
C GLN A 334 8.02 4.67 16.28
N ASP A 335 7.06 5.05 17.12
CA ASP A 335 5.92 4.19 17.45
C ASP A 335 4.99 4.00 16.25
N LEU A 336 4.78 5.06 15.46
CA LEU A 336 3.99 4.98 14.24
C LEU A 336 4.69 4.08 13.20
N ILE A 337 6.00 4.22 13.02
CA ILE A 337 6.82 3.35 12.16
C ILE A 337 6.76 1.88 12.63
N ARG A 338 6.80 1.63 13.94
CA ARG A 338 6.71 0.28 14.52
C ARG A 338 5.34 -0.37 14.30
N SER A 339 4.28 0.43 14.18
CA SER A 339 2.90 -0.03 13.97
C SER A 339 2.55 -0.34 12.51
N GLU A 340 3.42 -0.01 11.55
CA GLU A 340 3.21 -0.23 10.12
C GLU A 340 3.00 -1.72 9.79
N LYS A 341 1.94 -2.02 9.03
CA LYS A 341 1.42 -3.39 8.89
C LYS A 341 2.10 -4.24 7.81
N VAL A 342 2.89 -3.69 6.90
CA VAL A 342 3.55 -4.48 5.84
C VAL A 342 4.92 -5.00 6.30
N GLY A 343 5.61 -4.27 7.15
CA GLY A 343 6.74 -4.76 7.91
C GLY A 343 8.04 -4.95 7.12
N VAL A 344 8.06 -4.72 5.81
CA VAL A 344 9.25 -4.93 4.96
C VAL A 344 9.90 -3.64 4.45
N TYR A 345 9.32 -2.48 4.74
CA TYR A 345 9.91 -1.20 4.32
C TYR A 345 10.80 -0.64 5.42
N ASN A 346 11.97 -0.13 5.01
CA ASN A 346 12.63 0.93 5.76
C ASN A 346 11.85 2.22 5.50
N ILE A 347 11.52 2.97 6.55
CA ILE A 347 10.75 4.20 6.45
C ILE A 347 11.64 5.34 6.91
N ASP A 348 11.77 6.37 6.09
CA ASP A 348 12.42 7.62 6.47
C ASP A 348 11.40 8.76 6.41
N ILE A 349 11.38 9.57 7.46
CA ILE A 349 10.51 10.74 7.59
C ILE A 349 11.43 11.94 7.76
N TYR A 350 11.29 12.96 6.91
CA TYR A 350 12.14 14.15 6.91
C TYR A 350 11.40 15.41 7.32
#